data_AF-X1V2Q0-F1
#
_entry.id   AF-X1V2Q0-F1
#
_cell.length_a   1.000
_cell.length_b   1.000
_cell.length_c   1.000
_cell.angle_alpha   90.00
_cell.angle_beta   90.00
_cell.angle_gamma   90.00
#
_symmetry.space_group_name_H-M   'P 1'
#
loop_
_entity.id
_entity.type
_entity.pdbx_description
1 polymer ?
#
loop_
_entity_poly.entity_id
_entity_poly.type
_entity_poly.pdbx_seq_one_letter_code
_entity_poly.pdbx_strand_id
1 'polypeptide(L)'
;PFSKNLIELSHKYPQRLKGKYIERIREIEKDIEGLFDRTINAFKNADIDLAKQIMERHARIAVHCEKVVENLIEDTQVSSRMGIICALLARYLKRVSAHLKNIASGVSNPFHRLGYKPKNME
;
A
#
# COMPACT_ATOMS: atom_id res chain seq x y z
N PRO A 1 -7.20 4.10 10.84
CA PRO A 1 -7.25 2.67 11.27
C PRO A 1 -5.92 1.91 11.07
N PHE A 2 -5.30 1.96 9.89
CA PHE A 2 -4.11 1.14 9.60
C PHE A 2 -2.79 1.73 10.09
N SER A 3 -2.68 3.06 10.18
CA SER A 3 -1.57 3.73 10.87
C SER A 3 -1.50 3.31 12.34
N LYS A 4 -2.65 3.10 12.99
CA LYS A 4 -2.73 2.55 14.35
C LYS A 4 -2.17 1.12 14.41
N ASN A 5 -2.54 0.24 13.49
CA ASN A 5 -2.00 -1.12 13.45
C ASN A 5 -0.48 -1.14 13.21
N LEU A 6 0.05 -0.22 12.40
CA LEU A 6 1.48 -0.06 12.17
C LEU A 6 2.21 0.39 13.46
N ILE A 7 1.65 1.36 14.17
CA ILE A 7 2.16 1.87 15.45
C ILE A 7 2.08 0.80 16.55
N GLU A 8 0.98 0.05 16.62
CA GLU A 8 0.85 -1.06 17.58
C GLU A 8 1.89 -2.15 17.30
N LEU A 9 2.19 -2.42 16.03
CA LEU A 9 3.23 -3.37 15.65
C LEU A 9 4.63 -2.86 16.02
N SER A 10 4.90 -1.56 15.84
CA SER A 10 6.20 -0.98 16.23
C SER A 10 6.40 -0.97 17.75
N HIS A 11 5.36 -0.73 18.54
CA HIS A 11 5.43 -0.85 20.00
C HIS A 11 5.67 -2.29 20.47
N LYS A 12 5.07 -3.27 19.78
CA LYS A 12 5.29 -4.70 20.09
C LYS A 12 6.69 -5.18 19.69
N TYR A 13 7.30 -4.55 18.68
CA TYR A 13 8.61 -4.90 18.16
C TYR A 13 9.50 -3.65 17.98
N PRO A 14 9.99 -3.04 19.07
CA PRO A 14 10.71 -1.76 19.02
C PRO A 14 12.14 -1.87 18.45
N GLN A 15 12.63 -3.10 18.28
CA GLN A 15 13.96 -3.36 17.75
C GLN A 15 14.02 -3.06 16.26
N ARG A 16 15.15 -2.52 15.79
CA ARG A 16 15.36 -2.27 14.37
C ARG A 16 15.35 -3.58 13.61
N LEU A 17 14.30 -3.78 12.82
CA LEU A 17 14.16 -4.93 11.94
C LEU A 17 15.15 -4.82 10.76
N LYS A 18 15.73 -5.96 10.38
CA LYS A 18 16.69 -6.09 9.27
C LYS A 18 16.37 -7.34 8.46
N GLY A 19 16.88 -7.39 7.23
CA GLY A 19 16.78 -8.55 6.34
C GLY A 19 16.10 -8.23 5.02
N LYS A 20 16.25 -9.13 4.04
CA LYS A 20 15.81 -8.92 2.65
C LYS A 20 14.34 -8.50 2.51
N TYR A 21 13.44 -9.07 3.33
CA TYR A 21 12.02 -8.73 3.31
C TYR A 21 11.73 -7.34 3.88
N ILE A 22 12.50 -6.91 4.89
CA ILE A 22 12.34 -5.57 5.48
C ILE A 22 12.80 -4.49 4.50
N GLU A 23 13.90 -4.71 3.77
CA GLU A 23 14.33 -3.75 2.76
C GLU A 23 13.29 -3.61 1.64
N ARG A 24 12.72 -4.72 1.16
CA ARG A 24 11.58 -4.68 0.22
C ARG A 24 10.36 -3.95 0.78
N ILE A 25 10.05 -4.15 2.06
CA ILE A 25 8.95 -3.44 2.74
C ILE A 25 9.22 -1.94 2.83
N ARG A 26 10.46 -1.51 3.08
CA ARG A 26 10.84 -0.09 3.09
C ARG A 26 10.73 0.55 1.71
N GLU A 27 11.05 -0.18 0.65
CA GLU A 27 10.83 0.30 -0.72
C GLU A 27 9.33 0.55 -0.99
N ILE A 28 8.48 -0.39 -0.56
CA ILE A 28 7.02 -0.25 -0.66
C ILE A 28 6.51 0.93 0.19
N GLU A 29 7.05 1.12 1.40
CA GLU A 29 6.73 2.24 2.27
C GLU A 29 7.04 3.58 1.60
N LYS A 30 8.26 3.74 1.06
CA LYS A 30 8.69 4.95 0.35
C LYS A 30 7.80 5.26 -0.85
N ASP A 31 7.39 4.22 -1.58
CA ASP A 31 6.45 4.32 -2.68
C ASP A 31 5.07 4.85 -2.24
N ILE A 32 4.59 4.39 -1.08
CA ILE A 32 3.32 4.83 -0.50
C ILE A 32 3.42 6.25 0.06
N GLU A 33 4.53 6.62 0.70
CA GLU A 33 4.78 7.99 1.16
C GLU A 33 4.63 8.99 0.00
N GLY A 34 5.24 8.70 -1.16
CA GLY A 34 5.11 9.52 -2.36
C GLY A 34 3.69 9.61 -2.94
N LEU A 35 2.76 8.74 -2.55
CA LEU A 35 1.36 8.80 -2.97
C LEU A 35 0.51 9.76 -2.13
N PHE A 36 0.90 10.08 -0.90
CA PHE A 36 0.10 10.97 -0.05
C PHE A 36 -0.06 12.36 -0.67
N ASP A 37 1.06 13.02 -0.98
CA ASP A 37 1.03 14.37 -1.56
C ASP A 37 0.34 14.39 -2.93
N ARG A 38 0.59 13.37 -3.74
CA ARG A 38 -0.11 13.20 -5.04
C ARG A 38 -1.61 13.06 -4.86
N THR A 39 -2.05 12.28 -3.88
CA THR A 39 -3.48 12.09 -3.60
C THR A 39 -4.13 13.37 -3.12
N ILE A 40 -3.45 14.14 -2.25
CA ILE A 40 -3.90 15.45 -1.79
C ILE A 40 -4.07 16.41 -2.99
N ASN A 41 -3.07 16.47 -3.86
CA ASN A 41 -3.09 17.35 -5.03
C ASN A 41 -4.16 16.94 -6.04
N ALA A 42 -4.29 15.64 -6.32
CA ALA A 42 -5.31 15.11 -7.21
C ALA A 42 -6.72 15.46 -6.71
N PHE A 43 -6.96 15.30 -5.41
CA PHE A 43 -8.24 15.58 -4.80
C PHE A 43 -8.57 17.08 -4.78
N LYS A 44 -7.63 17.93 -4.35
CA LYS A 44 -7.83 19.39 -4.25
C LYS A 44 -8.10 20.05 -5.60
N ASN A 45 -7.40 19.60 -6.64
CA ASN A 45 -7.46 20.24 -7.96
C ASN A 45 -8.39 19.51 -8.95
N ALA A 46 -9.11 18.47 -8.49
CA ALA A 46 -9.89 17.59 -9.34
C ALA A 46 -9.09 17.03 -10.54
N ASP A 47 -7.81 16.73 -10.33
CA ASP A 47 -6.88 16.28 -11.39
C ASP A 47 -7.09 14.78 -11.65
N ILE A 48 -7.82 14.50 -12.74
CA ILE A 48 -8.21 13.15 -13.16
C ILE A 48 -6.99 12.32 -13.59
N ASP A 49 -6.00 12.92 -14.24
CA ASP A 49 -4.86 12.17 -14.77
C ASP A 49 -3.88 11.81 -13.66
N LEU A 50 -3.67 12.70 -12.69
CA LEU A 50 -2.93 12.37 -11.48
C LEU A 50 -3.67 11.28 -10.67
N ALA A 51 -5.00 11.33 -10.60
CA ALA A 51 -5.80 10.29 -9.96
C ALA A 51 -5.61 8.90 -10.63
N LYS A 52 -5.63 8.82 -11.96
CA LYS A 52 -5.33 7.58 -12.70
C LYS A 52 -3.92 7.05 -12.39
N GLN A 53 -2.91 7.92 -12.39
CA GLN A 53 -1.54 7.53 -12.06
C GLN A 53 -1.42 6.95 -10.63
N ILE A 54 -2.15 7.52 -9.66
CA ILE A 54 -2.21 6.98 -8.30
C ILE A 54 -2.83 5.58 -8.28
N MET A 55 -3.93 5.37 -9.04
CA MET A 55 -4.58 4.06 -9.15
C MET A 55 -3.64 3.01 -9.75
N GLU A 56 -2.87 3.35 -10.78
CA GLU A 56 -1.86 2.47 -11.38
C GLU A 56 -0.69 2.18 -10.44
N ARG A 57 -0.19 3.19 -9.72
CA ARG A 57 0.88 2.98 -8.74
C ARG A 57 0.41 2.08 -7.61
N HIS A 58 -0.82 2.24 -7.14
CA HIS A 58 -1.42 1.32 -6.18
C HIS A 58 -1.45 -0.12 -6.70
N ALA A 59 -1.81 -0.35 -7.98
CA ALA A 59 -1.82 -1.69 -8.55
C ALA A 59 -0.43 -2.36 -8.50
N ARG A 60 0.64 -1.60 -8.80
CA ARG A 60 2.04 -2.08 -8.65
C ARG A 60 2.38 -2.39 -7.19
N ILE A 61 2.06 -1.49 -6.26
CA ILE A 61 2.27 -1.69 -4.82
C ILE A 61 1.56 -2.95 -4.33
N ALA A 62 0.30 -3.16 -4.74
CA ALA A 62 -0.48 -4.33 -4.36
C ALA A 62 0.19 -5.64 -4.79
N VAL A 63 0.73 -5.69 -6.01
CA VAL A 63 1.51 -6.83 -6.51
C VAL A 63 2.80 -7.02 -5.71
N HIS A 64 3.53 -5.95 -5.39
CA HIS A 64 4.75 -6.05 -4.58
C HIS A 64 4.47 -6.57 -3.16
N CYS A 65 3.39 -6.12 -2.52
CA CYS A 65 2.96 -6.64 -1.22
C CYS A 65 2.60 -8.12 -1.28
N GLU A 66 1.87 -8.58 -2.31
CA GLU A 66 1.51 -10.00 -2.44
C GLU A 66 2.76 -10.86 -2.64
N LYS A 67 3.69 -10.42 -3.50
CA LYS A 67 4.99 -11.09 -3.70
C LYS A 67 5.87 -11.11 -2.45
N VAL A 68 5.68 -10.22 -1.49
CA VAL A 68 6.38 -10.32 -0.19
C VAL A 68 5.79 -11.48 0.61
N VAL A 69 4.47 -11.58 0.66
CA VAL A 69 3.76 -12.66 1.40
C VAL A 69 4.01 -14.02 0.77
N GLU A 70 3.90 -14.15 -0.55
CA GLU A 70 4.19 -15.40 -1.29
C GLU A 70 5.61 -15.88 -1.02
N ASN A 71 6.60 -15.00 -1.16
CA ASN A 71 7.99 -15.35 -0.89
C ASN A 71 8.26 -15.66 0.60
N LEU A 72 7.45 -15.19 1.54
CA LEU A 72 7.58 -15.56 2.95
C LEU A 72 7.03 -16.95 3.24
N ILE A 73 6.00 -17.38 2.50
CA ILE A 73 5.41 -18.72 2.63
C ILE A 73 6.43 -19.79 2.21
N GLU A 74 7.18 -19.52 1.13
CA GLU A 74 8.17 -20.46 0.57
C GLU A 74 9.54 -20.43 1.28
N ASP A 75 9.83 -19.39 2.08
CA ASP A 75 11.15 -19.22 2.69
C ASP A 75 11.26 -19.99 4.02
N THR A 76 11.97 -21.11 4.00
CA THR A 76 12.23 -21.93 5.19
C THR A 76 13.29 -21.36 6.13
N GLN A 77 14.01 -20.32 5.72
CA GLN A 77 15.10 -19.71 6.48
C GLN A 77 14.62 -18.52 7.33
N VAL A 78 13.44 -17.98 7.06
CA VAL A 78 12.87 -16.89 7.85
C VAL A 78 12.27 -17.44 9.14
N SER A 79 12.65 -16.89 10.29
CA SER A 79 12.02 -17.28 11.55
C SER A 79 10.53 -16.96 11.52
N SER A 80 9.70 -17.79 12.18
CA SER A 80 8.24 -17.59 12.24
C SER A 80 7.87 -16.20 12.74
N ARG A 81 8.59 -15.69 13.76
CA ARG A 81 8.43 -14.33 14.28
C ARG A 81 8.61 -13.29 13.18
N MET A 82 9.72 -13.39 12.43
CA MET A 82 10.02 -12.44 11.37
C MET A 82 9.03 -12.54 10.21
N GLY A 83 8.61 -13.76 9.86
CA GLY A 83 7.60 -14.01 8.84
C GLY A 83 6.27 -13.35 9.18
N ILE A 84 5.79 -13.51 10.42
CA ILE A 84 4.56 -12.87 10.91
C ILE A 84 4.66 -11.35 10.82
N ILE A 85 5.76 -10.76 11.29
CA ILE A 85 5.95 -9.30 11.28
C ILE A 85 5.94 -8.77 9.84
N CYS A 86 6.73 -9.37 8.94
CA CYS A 86 6.79 -8.94 7.54
C CYS A 86 5.44 -9.08 6.82
N ALA A 87 4.71 -10.17 7.06
CA ALA A 87 3.39 -10.38 6.48
C ALA A 87 2.40 -9.31 6.95
N LEU A 88 2.38 -8.99 8.25
CA LEU A 88 1.52 -7.93 8.78
C LEU A 88 1.87 -6.57 8.20
N LEU A 89 3.17 -6.22 8.14
CA LEU A 89 3.64 -4.98 7.52
C LEU A 89 3.19 -4.86 6.06
N ALA A 90 3.43 -5.88 5.25
CA ALA A 90 3.03 -5.90 3.84
C ALA A 90 1.52 -5.71 3.67
N ARG A 91 0.70 -6.36 4.51
CA ARG A 91 -0.76 -6.24 4.47
C ARG A 91 -1.25 -4.87 4.93
N TYR A 92 -0.64 -4.28 5.95
CA TYR A 92 -1.00 -2.94 6.42
C TYR A 92 -0.65 -1.87 5.39
N LEU A 93 0.55 -1.93 4.80
CA LEU A 93 0.96 -1.03 3.72
C LEU A 93 0.05 -1.17 2.49
N LYS A 94 -0.29 -2.39 2.08
CA LYS A 94 -1.25 -2.62 0.98
C LYS A 94 -2.59 -1.92 1.24
N ARG A 95 -3.09 -1.98 2.48
CA ARG A 95 -4.34 -1.32 2.86
C ARG A 95 -4.22 0.19 2.87
N VAL A 96 -3.12 0.76 3.39
CA VAL A 96 -2.86 2.21 3.32
C VAL A 96 -2.87 2.67 1.87
N SER A 97 -2.15 1.98 0.98
CA SER A 97 -2.15 2.28 -0.46
C SER A 97 -3.54 2.18 -1.08
N ALA A 98 -4.34 1.18 -0.71
CA ALA A 98 -5.71 1.03 -1.20
C ALA A 98 -6.63 2.20 -0.78
N HIS A 99 -6.42 2.78 0.41
CA HIS A 99 -7.15 3.97 0.83
C HIS A 99 -6.82 5.19 -0.02
N LEU A 100 -5.54 5.42 -0.30
CA LEU A 100 -5.11 6.50 -1.19
C LEU A 100 -5.72 6.32 -2.59
N LYS A 101 -5.70 5.08 -3.11
CA LYS A 101 -6.39 4.73 -4.36
C LYS A 101 -7.88 5.05 -4.33
N ASN A 102 -8.57 4.74 -3.23
CA ASN A 102 -10.01 4.96 -3.14
C ASN A 102 -10.34 6.47 -3.13
N ILE A 103 -9.55 7.29 -2.42
CA ILE A 103 -9.67 8.75 -2.47
C ILE A 103 -9.45 9.25 -3.90
N ALA A 104 -8.37 8.83 -4.56
CA ALA A 104 -8.06 9.20 -5.93
C ALA A 104 -9.17 8.79 -6.91
N SER A 105 -9.72 7.58 -6.78
CA SER A 105 -10.81 7.11 -7.65
C SER A 105 -12.09 7.94 -7.54
N GLY A 106 -12.29 8.65 -6.43
CA GLY A 106 -13.40 9.59 -6.26
C GLY A 106 -13.23 10.91 -6.99
N VAL A 107 -12.04 11.22 -7.49
CA VAL A 107 -11.80 12.38 -8.36
C VAL A 107 -12.33 12.13 -9.78
N SER A 108 -12.17 10.90 -10.29
CA SER A 108 -12.53 10.55 -11.66
C SER A 108 -13.94 9.98 -11.82
N ASN A 109 -14.59 9.54 -10.73
CA ASN A 109 -15.95 8.98 -10.77
C ASN A 109 -16.94 9.99 -10.20
N PRO A 110 -18.06 10.30 -10.91
CA PRO A 110 -19.16 11.03 -10.29
C PRO A 110 -19.66 10.27 -9.06
N PHE A 111 -20.18 10.97 -8.05
CA PHE A 111 -20.57 10.42 -6.73
C PHE A 111 -21.29 9.06 -6.78
N HIS A 112 -22.07 8.80 -7.83
CA HIS A 112 -22.79 7.54 -8.06
C HIS A 112 -21.93 6.31 -8.44
N ARG A 113 -20.62 6.43 -8.65
CA ARG A 113 -19.73 5.35 -9.15
C ARG A 113 -18.50 5.09 -8.28
N LEU A 114 -18.44 5.67 -7.09
CA LEU A 114 -17.38 5.41 -6.12
C LEU A 114 -17.32 3.90 -5.80
N GLY A 115 -16.19 3.24 -6.09
CA GLY A 115 -15.98 1.81 -5.84
C GLY A 115 -15.96 0.89 -7.08
N TYR A 116 -16.32 1.38 -8.27
CA TYR A 116 -16.34 0.58 -9.51
C TYR A 116 -15.22 0.96 -10.50
N LYS A 117 -14.76 0.00 -11.31
CA LYS A 117 -13.84 0.29 -12.43
C LYS A 117 -14.54 1.20 -13.47
N PRO A 118 -13.87 2.24 -13.99
CA PRO A 118 -14.44 3.09 -15.03
C PRO A 118 -14.63 2.30 -16.33
N LYS A 119 -15.71 2.62 -17.08
CA LYS A 119 -16.19 1.87 -18.25
C LYS A 119 -15.29 1.98 -19.50
N ASN A 120 -14.29 2.86 -19.48
CA ASN A 120 -13.46 3.21 -20.66
C ASN A 120 -11.97 2.85 -20.47
N MET A 121 -11.65 1.88 -19.63
CA MET A 121 -10.35 1.21 -19.67
C MET A 121 -10.57 -0.14 -20.34
N GLU A 122 -10.49 -0.15 -21.67
CA GLU A 122 -10.06 -1.35 -22.41
C GLU A 122 -8.53 -1.47 -22.34
#